data_AF-A0A0U5FUM5-F1
#
_entry.id   AF-A0A0U5FUM5-F1
#
_cell.length_a   1.000
_cell.length_b   1.000
_cell.length_c   1.000
_cell.angle_alpha   90.00
_cell.angle_beta   90.00
_cell.angle_gamma   90.00
#
_symmetry.space_group_name_H-M   'P 1'
#
loop_
_entity.id
_entity.type
_entity.pdbx_description
1 polymer ?
#
loop_
_entity_poly.entity_id
_entity_poly.type
_entity_poly.pdbx_seq_one_letter_code
_entity_poly.pdbx_strand_id
1 'polypeptide(L)'
;MHTTIELWMRGELGDGEDATSALRRLEKMRHGMFREQMILLNTLRTLSHFSAFEPPVGGRFPRETYDGIIGEVQRMLVCMALMARTAQGLEAPTSPPTPTPTATSPTKRNPNATNESELVRQPETPWSTRLATIALESTTFKSHSITSLLCHLSSAIRNAQPLPPFLSAGGSFPLARRLREVDGGLLSLRHVEDPAFSAFVAMEVLRSVAGHGLAGLLRNVRELVGEISFDFQMRPATDEAERRRLMEESEDG
;
A
#
# COMPACT_ATOMS: atom_id res chain seq x y z
N MET A 1 -7.02 5.19 3.17
CA MET A 1 -6.89 4.45 1.89
C MET A 1 -7.32 3.02 2.04
N HIS A 2 -6.65 2.22 2.88
CA HIS A 2 -7.07 0.84 3.15
C HIS A 2 -8.53 0.73 3.60
N THR A 3 -8.94 1.55 4.58
CA THR A 3 -10.33 1.65 5.04
C THR A 3 -11.31 2.07 3.95
N THR A 4 -10.89 2.92 3.00
CA THR A 4 -11.71 3.35 1.85
C THR A 4 -11.95 2.19 0.91
N ILE A 5 -10.91 1.41 0.61
CA ILE A 5 -10.97 0.24 -0.29
C ILE A 5 -11.76 -0.90 0.37
N GLU A 6 -11.61 -1.07 1.68
CA GLU A 6 -12.36 -2.05 2.48
C GLU A 6 -13.86 -1.74 2.49
N LEU A 7 -14.23 -0.48 2.80
CA LEU A 7 -15.63 -0.03 2.76
C LEU A 7 -16.22 -0.10 1.35
N TRP A 8 -15.42 0.24 0.33
CA TRP A 8 -15.80 0.12 -1.08
C TRP A 8 -16.16 -1.34 -1.43
N MET A 9 -15.27 -2.29 -1.16
CA MET A 9 -15.51 -3.69 -1.53
C MET A 9 -16.54 -4.41 -0.66
N ARG A 10 -16.85 -3.89 0.53
CA ARG A 10 -17.98 -4.34 1.34
C ARG A 10 -19.33 -3.79 0.86
N GLY A 11 -19.35 -2.81 -0.05
CA GLY A 11 -20.58 -2.12 -0.46
C GLY A 11 -21.20 -1.27 0.66
N GLU A 12 -20.44 -1.01 1.74
CA GLU A 12 -20.88 -0.27 2.93
C GLU A 12 -20.55 1.23 2.83
N LEU A 13 -20.11 1.69 1.66
CA LEU A 13 -19.59 3.03 1.46
C LEU A 13 -20.67 4.14 1.60
N GLY A 14 -21.94 3.76 1.41
CA GLY A 14 -23.10 4.64 1.47
C GLY A 14 -23.21 5.52 0.22
N ASP A 15 -24.43 5.94 -0.12
CA ASP A 15 -24.66 6.78 -1.29
C ASP A 15 -24.05 8.18 -1.09
N GLY A 16 -23.46 8.75 -2.15
CA GLY A 16 -22.70 10.01 -2.08
C GLY A 16 -23.53 11.23 -1.67
N GLU A 17 -24.85 11.11 -1.74
CA GLU A 17 -25.84 12.13 -1.38
C GLU A 17 -26.03 12.28 0.14
N ASP A 18 -25.82 11.21 0.93
CA ASP A 18 -26.04 11.26 2.37
C ASP A 18 -24.94 12.07 3.08
N ALA A 19 -25.34 13.13 3.78
CA ALA A 19 -24.45 14.02 4.53
C ALA A 19 -23.69 13.31 5.67
N THR A 20 -24.18 12.15 6.11
CA THR A 20 -23.63 11.30 7.17
C THR A 20 -22.83 10.10 6.64
N SER A 21 -22.65 9.96 5.31
CA SER A 21 -21.97 8.80 4.72
C SER A 21 -20.51 8.67 5.18
N ALA A 22 -20.09 7.42 5.43
CA ALA A 22 -18.73 7.10 5.84
C ALA A 22 -17.69 7.58 4.81
N LEU A 23 -18.06 7.56 3.53
CA LEU A 23 -17.26 8.06 2.42
C LEU A 23 -16.90 9.53 2.56
N ARG A 24 -17.90 10.40 2.77
CA ARG A 24 -17.70 11.86 2.81
C ARG A 24 -16.84 12.27 4.00
N ARG A 25 -17.01 11.58 5.15
CA ARG A 25 -16.18 11.79 6.34
C ARG A 25 -14.73 11.40 6.09
N LEU A 26 -14.50 10.23 5.47
CA LEU A 26 -13.16 9.75 5.15
C LEU A 26 -12.48 10.65 4.11
N GLU A 27 -13.24 11.12 3.13
CA GLU A 27 -12.77 12.06 2.12
C GLU A 27 -12.40 13.42 2.72
N LYS A 28 -13.21 13.96 3.62
CA LYS A 28 -12.89 15.20 4.34
C LYS A 28 -11.60 15.05 5.15
N MET A 29 -11.44 13.95 5.89
CA MET A 29 -10.23 13.67 6.65
C MET A 29 -9.00 13.55 5.75
N ARG A 30 -9.11 12.82 4.64
CA ARG A 30 -8.03 12.63 3.66
C ARG A 30 -7.57 13.97 3.08
N HIS A 31 -8.50 14.83 2.69
CA HIS A 31 -8.17 16.16 2.16
C HIS A 31 -7.50 17.07 3.20
N GLY A 32 -7.95 17.00 4.46
CA GLY A 32 -7.32 17.71 5.58
C GLY A 32 -5.86 17.30 5.75
N MET A 33 -5.60 15.99 5.90
CA MET A 33 -4.23 15.48 6.06
C MET A 33 -3.35 15.77 4.84
N PHE A 34 -3.90 15.61 3.63
CA PHE A 34 -3.16 15.89 2.40
C PHE A 34 -2.72 17.36 2.33
N ARG A 35 -3.60 18.29 2.73
CA ARG A 35 -3.26 19.72 2.80
C ARG A 35 -2.11 19.97 3.76
N GLU A 36 -2.19 19.45 4.98
CA GLU A 36 -1.15 19.61 5.99
C GLU A 36 0.19 19.03 5.53
N GLN A 37 0.16 17.83 4.95
CA GLN A 37 1.35 17.17 4.40
C GLN A 37 1.98 17.99 3.26
N MET A 38 1.18 18.57 2.38
CA MET A 38 1.69 19.39 1.28
C MET A 38 2.33 20.69 1.76
N ILE A 39 1.76 21.34 2.78
CA ILE A 39 2.37 22.52 3.41
C ILE A 39 3.74 22.14 3.99
N LEU A 40 3.80 21.06 4.77
CA LEU A 40 5.05 20.59 5.38
C LEU A 40 6.11 20.23 4.33
N LEU A 41 5.71 19.55 3.26
CA LEU A 41 6.60 19.16 2.17
C LEU A 41 7.20 20.38 1.46
N ASN A 42 6.40 21.44 1.27
CA ASN A 42 6.89 22.68 0.68
C ASN A 42 7.90 23.39 1.59
N THR A 43 7.65 23.40 2.90
CA THR A 43 8.60 23.89 3.91
C THR A 43 9.91 23.10 3.88
N LEU A 44 9.85 21.77 3.82
CA LEU A 44 11.05 20.91 3.76
C LEU A 44 11.88 21.17 2.50
N ARG A 45 11.25 21.35 1.32
CA ARG A 45 11.97 21.73 0.09
C ARG A 45 12.67 23.07 0.23
N THR A 46 11.98 24.03 0.83
CA THR A 46 12.52 25.38 1.05
C THR A 46 13.74 25.32 1.96
N LEU A 47 13.64 24.60 3.09
CA LEU A 47 14.75 24.40 4.02
C LEU A 47 15.92 23.63 3.39
N SER A 48 15.64 22.58 2.60
CA SER A 48 16.69 21.86 1.86
C SER A 48 17.44 22.78 0.90
N HIS A 49 16.73 23.68 0.21
CA HIS A 49 17.37 24.67 -0.66
C HIS A 49 18.26 25.66 0.11
N PHE A 50 17.82 26.10 1.29
CA PHE A 50 18.60 27.03 2.13
C PHE A 50 19.82 26.39 2.82
N SER A 51 19.86 25.05 2.96
CA SER A 51 21.03 24.34 3.50
C SER A 51 22.31 24.57 2.70
N ALA A 52 22.21 24.99 1.43
CA ALA A 52 23.37 25.34 0.60
C ALA A 52 24.17 26.55 1.13
N PHE A 53 23.56 27.37 1.98
CA PHE A 53 24.15 28.60 2.51
C PHE A 53 24.59 28.47 3.98
N GLU A 54 24.49 27.28 4.57
CA GLU A 54 24.83 27.07 5.98
C GLU A 54 26.34 26.82 6.16
N PRO A 55 27.01 27.52 7.10
CA PRO A 55 28.41 27.29 7.38
C PRO A 55 28.63 25.86 7.92
N PRO A 56 29.63 25.10 7.44
CA PRO A 56 29.80 23.68 7.77
C PRO A 56 30.43 23.50 9.16
N VAL A 57 29.69 23.82 10.22
CA VAL A 57 30.10 23.54 11.61
C VAL A 57 29.49 22.19 12.01
N GLY A 58 30.32 21.15 12.10
CA GLY A 58 29.89 19.80 12.52
C GLY A 58 29.71 18.77 11.40
N GLY A 59 30.10 19.09 10.16
CA GLY A 59 29.98 18.20 9.00
C GLY A 59 29.20 18.84 7.86
N ARG A 60 29.18 18.19 6.69
CA ARG A 60 28.33 18.62 5.58
C ARG A 60 26.92 18.09 5.80
N PHE A 61 25.91 18.96 5.69
CA PHE A 61 24.51 18.57 5.75
C PHE A 61 24.20 17.53 4.63
N PRO A 62 23.59 16.37 4.93
CA PRO A 62 23.36 15.29 3.96
C PRO A 62 22.16 15.60 3.06
N ARG A 63 22.31 16.64 2.22
CA ARG A 63 21.25 17.19 1.38
C ARG A 63 20.64 16.15 0.44
N GLU A 64 21.47 15.32 -0.19
CA GLU A 64 21.02 14.28 -1.13
C GLU A 64 20.06 13.29 -0.47
N THR A 65 20.35 12.88 0.76
CA THR A 65 19.51 11.97 1.55
C THR A 65 18.17 12.63 1.89
N TYR A 66 18.16 13.90 2.31
CA TYR A 66 16.93 14.65 2.59
C TYR A 66 16.09 14.88 1.32
N ASP A 67 16.71 15.26 0.20
CA ASP A 67 16.03 15.41 -1.08
C ASP A 67 15.44 14.06 -1.56
N GLY A 68 16.15 12.96 -1.30
CA GLY A 68 15.65 11.60 -1.48
C GLY A 68 14.39 11.32 -0.65
N ILE A 69 14.41 11.62 0.66
CA ILE A 69 13.25 11.46 1.56
C ILE A 69 12.05 12.28 1.05
N ILE A 70 12.26 13.55 0.70
CA ILE A 70 11.23 14.44 0.15
C ILE A 70 10.63 13.85 -1.12
N GLY A 71 11.48 13.34 -2.02
CA GLY A 71 11.06 12.72 -3.28
C GLY A 71 10.21 11.47 -3.06
N GLU A 72 10.61 10.58 -2.14
CA GLU A 72 9.83 9.38 -1.83
C GLU A 72 8.48 9.69 -1.19
N VAL A 73 8.45 10.62 -0.23
CA VAL A 73 7.20 11.07 0.39
C VAL A 73 6.26 11.65 -0.67
N GLN A 74 6.77 12.49 -1.57
CA GLN A 74 5.96 13.04 -2.67
C GLN A 74 5.41 11.95 -3.58
N ARG A 75 6.26 11.00 -4.02
CA ARG A 75 5.82 9.87 -4.87
C ARG A 75 4.72 9.06 -4.20
N MET A 76 4.87 8.74 -2.92
CA MET A 76 3.87 8.01 -2.14
C MET A 76 2.55 8.80 -2.04
N LEU A 77 2.61 10.11 -1.80
CA LEU A 77 1.42 10.98 -1.75
C LEU A 77 0.68 11.02 -3.09
N VAL A 78 1.40 11.13 -4.20
CA VAL A 78 0.82 11.11 -5.54
C VAL A 78 0.18 9.75 -5.84
N CYS A 79 0.85 8.64 -5.50
CA CYS A 79 0.29 7.31 -5.69
C CYS A 79 -0.99 7.12 -4.86
N MET A 80 -1.00 7.58 -3.61
CA MET A 80 -2.18 7.52 -2.75
C MET A 80 -3.33 8.39 -3.30
N ALA A 81 -3.04 9.56 -3.85
CA ALA A 81 -4.04 10.44 -4.48
C ALA A 81 -4.63 9.80 -5.75
N LEU A 82 -3.80 9.18 -6.59
CA LEU A 82 -4.25 8.45 -7.78
C LEU A 82 -5.11 7.25 -7.39
N MET A 83 -4.68 6.45 -6.39
CA MET A 83 -5.47 5.32 -5.89
C MET A 83 -6.83 5.76 -5.36
N ALA A 84 -6.87 6.91 -4.69
CA ALA A 84 -8.10 7.53 -4.21
C ALA A 84 -9.05 7.90 -5.35
N ARG A 85 -8.51 8.48 -6.42
CA ARG A 85 -9.29 8.87 -7.60
C ARG A 85 -9.79 7.66 -8.39
N THR A 86 -8.96 6.64 -8.56
CA THR A 86 -9.35 5.41 -9.27
C THR A 86 -10.41 4.63 -8.51
N ALA A 87 -10.36 4.64 -7.17
CA ALA A 87 -11.40 4.03 -6.33
C ALA A 87 -12.75 4.76 -6.46
N GLN A 88 -12.77 6.09 -6.57
CA GLN A 88 -14.00 6.88 -6.75
C GLN A 88 -14.66 6.66 -8.12
N GLY A 89 -13.87 6.46 -9.18
CA GLY A 89 -14.39 6.20 -10.52
C GLY A 89 -15.09 4.84 -10.66
N LEU A 90 -15.01 3.99 -9.65
CA LEU A 90 -15.60 2.65 -9.62
C LEU A 90 -17.04 2.65 -9.06
N GLU A 91 -17.49 3.77 -8.48
CA GLU A 91 -18.83 3.98 -7.91
C GLU A 91 -19.95 4.19 -8.95
N ALA A 92 -19.75 3.80 -10.21
CA ALA A 92 -20.74 4.03 -11.27
C ALA A 92 -21.12 2.77 -12.07
N PRO A 93 -21.91 1.85 -11.48
CA PRO A 93 -23.03 1.25 -12.19
C PRO A 93 -24.28 2.10 -11.92
N THR A 94 -24.70 2.79 -12.97
CA THR A 94 -25.96 3.53 -13.05
C THR A 94 -27.13 2.78 -12.42
N SER A 95 -27.90 3.51 -11.61
CA SER A 95 -29.30 3.25 -11.27
C SER A 95 -30.03 2.41 -12.34
N PRO A 96 -30.75 1.32 -11.97
CA PRO A 96 -31.69 0.71 -12.91
C PRO A 96 -32.79 1.74 -13.23
N PRO A 97 -33.15 1.97 -14.51
CA PRO A 97 -34.35 2.73 -14.81
C PRO A 97 -35.55 1.96 -14.27
N THR A 98 -36.16 2.47 -13.19
CA THR A 98 -37.43 1.97 -12.66
C THR A 98 -38.48 1.99 -13.77
N PRO A 99 -39.06 0.85 -14.18
CA PRO A 99 -40.21 0.86 -15.07
C PRO A 99 -41.41 1.45 -14.33
N THR A 100 -41.99 2.48 -14.93
CA THR A 100 -43.22 3.15 -14.49
C THR A 100 -44.33 2.10 -14.25
N PRO A 101 -44.99 2.08 -13.08
CA PRO A 101 -46.17 1.25 -12.88
C PRO A 101 -47.35 1.98 -13.52
N THR A 102 -47.87 1.48 -14.64
CA THR A 102 -49.21 1.83 -15.12
C THR A 102 -50.01 0.55 -15.26
N ALA A 103 -51.17 0.58 -14.63
CA ALA A 103 -51.99 -0.56 -14.30
C ALA A 103 -52.75 -1.16 -15.51
N THR A 104 -53.12 -2.43 -15.33
CA THR A 104 -54.38 -3.06 -15.79
C THR A 104 -54.47 -3.51 -17.25
N SER A 105 -54.20 -4.79 -17.52
CA SER A 105 -55.24 -5.80 -17.91
C SER A 105 -54.65 -7.14 -18.42
N PRO A 106 -55.39 -8.26 -18.28
CA PRO A 106 -54.84 -9.63 -18.29
C PRO A 106 -55.05 -10.35 -19.63
N THR A 107 -54.20 -11.33 -20.01
CA THR A 107 -54.58 -12.39 -20.98
C THR A 107 -53.68 -13.65 -20.90
N LYS A 108 -54.33 -14.74 -20.50
CA LYS A 108 -54.21 -16.17 -20.89
C LYS A 108 -52.88 -16.94 -20.73
N ARG A 109 -52.88 -17.67 -19.62
CA ARG A 109 -52.38 -19.05 -19.39
C ARG A 109 -52.49 -19.96 -20.63
N ASN A 110 -51.40 -20.65 -20.98
CA ASN A 110 -51.44 -21.93 -21.68
C ASN A 110 -50.34 -22.87 -21.12
N PRO A 111 -50.64 -24.13 -20.73
CA PRO A 111 -49.64 -25.08 -20.24
C PRO A 111 -49.35 -26.16 -21.28
N ASN A 112 -48.14 -26.21 -21.87
CA ASN A 112 -47.60 -27.47 -22.39
C ASN A 112 -46.10 -27.43 -22.74
N ALA A 113 -45.49 -28.61 -22.71
CA ALA A 113 -44.08 -28.99 -22.97
C ALA A 113 -43.16 -28.81 -21.75
N THR A 114 -43.00 -29.79 -20.86
CA THR A 114 -42.38 -31.13 -21.01
C THR A 114 -40.86 -31.09 -21.23
N ASN A 115 -40.15 -30.81 -20.14
CA ASN A 115 -38.87 -31.38 -19.68
C ASN A 115 -37.85 -31.88 -20.72
N GLU A 116 -36.83 -31.05 -20.96
CA GLU A 116 -35.49 -31.49 -21.37
C GLU A 116 -34.43 -30.85 -20.45
N SER A 117 -33.65 -31.70 -19.80
CA SER A 117 -32.55 -31.49 -18.85
C SER A 117 -31.93 -30.09 -18.73
N GLU A 118 -32.41 -29.32 -17.75
CA GLU A 118 -31.66 -28.22 -17.14
C GLU A 118 -30.63 -28.79 -16.16
N LEU A 119 -29.40 -28.99 -16.64
CA LEU A 119 -28.24 -28.97 -15.76
C LEU A 119 -28.22 -27.55 -15.15
N VAL A 120 -28.60 -27.44 -13.88
CA VAL A 120 -28.64 -26.19 -13.12
C VAL A 120 -27.28 -25.48 -13.25
N ARG A 121 -27.21 -24.53 -14.19
CA ARG A 121 -26.14 -23.53 -14.23
C ARG A 121 -26.28 -22.74 -12.95
N GLN A 122 -25.31 -22.88 -12.05
CA GLN A 122 -25.23 -21.99 -10.90
C GLN A 122 -25.24 -20.54 -11.42
N PRO A 123 -25.93 -19.61 -10.74
CA PRO A 123 -25.81 -18.20 -11.08
C PRO A 123 -24.35 -17.80 -10.78
N GLU A 124 -23.52 -17.80 -11.83
CA GLU A 124 -22.15 -17.32 -11.75
C GLU A 124 -22.19 -15.93 -11.12
N THR A 125 -21.61 -15.79 -9.93
CA THR A 125 -21.48 -14.47 -9.32
C THR A 125 -20.74 -13.58 -10.31
N PRO A 126 -21.16 -12.31 -10.48
CA PRO A 126 -20.49 -11.42 -11.42
C PRO A 126 -19.00 -11.40 -11.06
N TRP A 127 -18.15 -11.58 -12.08
CA TRP A 127 -16.70 -11.77 -11.95
C TRP A 127 -16.05 -10.69 -11.05
N SER A 128 -16.60 -9.47 -11.08
CA SER A 128 -16.20 -8.31 -10.29
C SER A 128 -16.44 -8.50 -8.78
N THR A 129 -17.55 -9.13 -8.37
CA THR A 129 -17.82 -9.46 -6.97
C THR A 129 -16.82 -10.49 -6.45
N ARG A 130 -16.50 -11.51 -7.25
CA ARG A 130 -15.48 -12.51 -6.91
C ARG A 130 -14.08 -11.88 -6.77
N LEU A 131 -13.75 -10.96 -7.69
CA LEU A 131 -12.52 -10.17 -7.61
C LEU A 131 -12.49 -9.30 -6.34
N ALA A 132 -13.60 -8.67 -5.99
CA ALA A 132 -13.70 -7.84 -4.79
C ALA A 132 -13.47 -8.65 -3.51
N THR A 133 -14.05 -9.85 -3.41
CA THR A 133 -13.86 -10.75 -2.27
C THR A 133 -12.38 -11.14 -2.10
N ILE A 134 -11.70 -11.56 -3.17
CA ILE A 134 -10.29 -11.97 -3.08
C ILE A 134 -9.37 -10.77 -2.80
N ALA A 135 -9.72 -9.61 -3.35
CA ALA A 135 -8.99 -8.37 -3.09
C ALA A 135 -9.13 -7.90 -1.62
N LEU A 136 -10.25 -8.19 -0.94
CA LEU A 136 -10.50 -7.82 0.46
C LEU A 136 -9.56 -8.61 1.40
N GLU A 137 -9.44 -9.91 1.18
CA GLU A 137 -8.56 -10.78 1.98
C GLU A 137 -7.10 -10.33 1.92
N SER A 138 -6.64 -9.91 0.73
CA SER A 138 -5.25 -9.51 0.52
C SER A 138 -4.91 -8.09 0.98
N THR A 139 -5.89 -7.17 0.91
CA THR A 139 -5.67 -5.74 1.18
C THR A 139 -5.56 -5.48 2.68
N THR A 140 -6.29 -6.24 3.50
CA THR A 140 -6.24 -6.21 4.97
C THR A 140 -4.91 -6.69 5.54
N PHE A 141 -4.21 -7.57 4.83
CA PHE A 141 -2.99 -8.19 5.35
C PHE A 141 -1.77 -7.25 5.47
N LYS A 142 -1.70 -6.13 4.72
CA LYS A 142 -0.46 -5.30 4.65
C LYS A 142 -0.54 -3.87 5.17
N SER A 143 -1.72 -3.35 5.48
CA SER A 143 -1.89 -1.92 5.83
C SER A 143 -1.32 -1.55 7.20
N HIS A 144 -1.38 -2.47 8.16
CA HIS A 144 -0.75 -2.30 9.47
C HIS A 144 0.77 -2.29 9.37
N SER A 145 1.35 -3.09 8.47
CA SER A 145 2.80 -3.14 8.26
C SER A 145 3.34 -1.83 7.67
N ILE A 146 2.67 -1.26 6.66
CA ILE A 146 3.04 0.05 6.08
C ILE A 146 2.97 1.15 7.14
N THR A 147 1.86 1.22 7.87
CA THR A 147 1.66 2.25 8.90
C THR A 147 2.68 2.10 10.03
N SER A 148 2.89 0.88 10.52
CA SER A 148 3.89 0.59 11.56
C SER A 148 5.29 0.96 11.11
N LEU A 149 5.68 0.64 9.87
CA LEU A 149 6.97 1.04 9.33
C LEU A 149 7.10 2.56 9.26
N LEU A 150 6.09 3.28 8.74
CA LEU A 150 6.09 4.73 8.73
C LEU A 150 6.19 5.34 10.14
N CYS A 151 5.53 4.73 11.13
CA CYS A 151 5.66 5.13 12.53
C CYS A 151 7.09 4.90 13.05
N HIS A 152 7.70 3.76 12.76
CA HIS A 152 9.09 3.48 13.13
C HIS A 152 10.08 4.46 12.48
N LEU A 153 9.92 4.73 11.19
CA LEU A 153 10.73 5.72 10.46
C LEU A 153 10.55 7.11 11.06
N SER A 154 9.31 7.51 11.36
CA SER A 154 9.02 8.80 11.98
C SER A 154 9.64 8.91 13.38
N SER A 155 9.56 7.87 14.20
CA SER A 155 10.17 7.87 15.53
C SER A 155 11.70 7.90 15.46
N ALA A 156 12.29 7.17 14.52
CA ALA A 156 13.74 7.13 14.34
C ALA A 156 14.30 8.50 13.95
N ILE A 157 13.66 9.17 12.97
CA ILE A 157 14.04 10.53 12.57
C ILE A 157 13.82 11.52 13.72
N ARG A 158 12.67 11.46 14.39
CA ARG A 158 12.30 12.44 15.43
C ARG A 158 13.20 12.35 16.66
N ASN A 159 13.64 11.15 17.02
CA ASN A 159 14.45 10.90 18.22
C ASN A 159 15.94 10.73 17.90
N ALA A 160 16.35 10.86 16.64
CA ALA A 160 17.70 10.54 16.16
C ALA A 160 18.19 9.17 16.66
N GLN A 161 17.30 8.17 16.62
CA GLN A 161 17.58 6.81 17.08
C GLN A 161 17.77 5.85 15.91
N PRO A 162 18.84 5.03 15.93
CA PRO A 162 19.13 4.11 14.84
C PRO A 162 18.00 3.12 14.65
N LEU A 163 17.81 2.71 13.40
CA LEU A 163 16.76 1.77 13.06
C LEU A 163 17.06 0.37 13.64
N PRO A 164 16.03 -0.34 14.13
CA PRO A 164 16.14 -1.76 14.43
C PRO A 164 16.64 -2.57 13.23
N PRO A 165 17.42 -3.64 13.47
CA PRO A 165 17.87 -4.50 12.39
C PRO A 165 16.69 -5.20 11.71
N PHE A 166 16.91 -5.63 10.45
CA PHE A 166 15.96 -6.42 9.65
C PHE A 166 14.64 -5.73 9.30
N LEU A 167 14.52 -4.41 9.49
CA LEU A 167 13.38 -3.67 8.97
C LEU A 167 13.33 -3.76 7.44
N SER A 168 12.13 -4.06 6.92
CA SER A 168 11.89 -4.22 5.49
C SER A 168 10.55 -3.61 5.13
N ALA A 169 10.49 -2.94 3.97
CA ALA A 169 9.25 -2.39 3.41
C ALA A 169 8.25 -3.47 2.92
N GLY A 170 8.62 -4.75 3.01
CA GLY A 170 7.83 -5.87 2.52
C GLY A 170 7.86 -6.01 0.98
N GLY A 171 7.43 -7.15 0.47
CA GLY A 171 7.38 -7.40 -0.98
C GLY A 171 6.24 -6.65 -1.66
N SER A 172 6.52 -6.01 -2.80
CA SER A 172 5.52 -5.59 -3.79
C SER A 172 4.87 -6.82 -4.45
N PHE A 173 3.66 -6.69 -4.97
CA PHE A 173 2.94 -7.74 -5.74
C PHE A 173 2.39 -8.98 -5.01
N PRO A 174 1.81 -8.90 -3.79
CA PRO A 174 1.11 -10.06 -3.24
C PRO A 174 -0.19 -10.35 -4.00
N LEU A 175 -0.99 -9.34 -4.35
CA LEU A 175 -2.36 -9.57 -4.77
C LEU A 175 -2.46 -10.11 -6.20
N ALA A 176 -1.84 -9.50 -7.20
CA ALA A 176 -1.88 -10.03 -8.57
C ALA A 176 -1.34 -11.49 -8.67
N ARG A 177 -0.30 -11.83 -7.90
CA ARG A 177 0.25 -13.18 -7.86
C ARG A 177 -0.69 -14.15 -7.15
N ARG A 178 -1.22 -13.76 -5.99
CA ARG A 178 -2.25 -14.53 -5.27
C ARG A 178 -3.51 -14.73 -6.10
N LEU A 179 -3.93 -13.71 -6.84
CA LEU A 179 -5.11 -13.78 -7.69
C LEU A 179 -4.91 -14.73 -8.85
N ARG A 180 -3.69 -14.79 -9.42
CA ARG A 180 -3.34 -15.77 -10.46
C ARG A 180 -3.25 -17.20 -9.92
N GLU A 181 -2.76 -17.37 -8.68
CA GLU A 181 -2.75 -18.66 -7.99
C GLU A 181 -4.18 -19.17 -7.70
N VAL A 182 -5.10 -18.27 -7.35
CA VAL A 182 -6.49 -18.61 -7.00
C VAL A 182 -7.38 -18.75 -8.25
N ASP A 183 -7.25 -17.87 -9.23
CA ASP A 183 -8.02 -17.87 -10.47
C ASP A 183 -7.29 -17.10 -11.59
N GLY A 184 -6.54 -17.83 -12.43
CA GLY A 184 -5.86 -17.26 -13.59
C GLY A 184 -6.81 -16.67 -14.64
N GLY A 185 -8.08 -17.06 -14.63
CA GLY A 185 -9.12 -16.52 -15.49
C GLY A 185 -9.52 -15.10 -15.10
N LEU A 186 -9.49 -14.76 -13.82
CA LEU A 186 -9.96 -13.47 -13.33
C LEU A 186 -9.12 -12.28 -13.84
N LEU A 187 -7.82 -12.50 -14.00
CA LEU A 187 -6.86 -11.52 -14.55
C LEU A 187 -6.71 -11.57 -16.07
N SER A 188 -7.55 -12.32 -16.78
CA SER A 188 -7.45 -12.46 -18.23
C SER A 188 -7.76 -11.14 -18.93
N LEU A 189 -7.01 -10.83 -20.00
CA LEU A 189 -7.22 -9.62 -20.81
C LEU A 189 -8.63 -9.52 -21.44
N ARG A 190 -9.39 -10.61 -21.46
CA ARG A 190 -10.80 -10.60 -21.89
C ARG A 190 -11.69 -9.65 -21.09
N HIS A 191 -11.30 -9.30 -19.87
CA HIS A 191 -12.05 -8.37 -19.02
C HIS A 191 -11.55 -6.92 -19.17
N VAL A 192 -10.61 -6.63 -20.09
CA VAL A 192 -10.01 -5.29 -20.25
C VAL A 192 -11.02 -4.20 -20.60
N GLU A 193 -12.12 -4.57 -21.26
CA GLU A 193 -13.21 -3.66 -21.62
C GLU A 193 -14.05 -3.24 -20.41
N ASP A 194 -13.98 -3.99 -19.30
CA ASP A 194 -14.70 -3.64 -18.08
C ASP A 194 -13.94 -2.53 -17.31
N PRO A 195 -14.57 -1.37 -17.06
CA PRO A 195 -13.96 -0.29 -16.27
C PRO A 195 -13.43 -0.76 -14.91
N ALA A 196 -14.10 -1.73 -14.26
CA ALA A 196 -13.67 -2.29 -12.99
C ALA A 196 -12.34 -3.04 -13.07
N PHE A 197 -12.09 -3.72 -14.20
CA PHE A 197 -10.81 -4.39 -14.45
C PHE A 197 -9.67 -3.37 -14.57
N SER A 198 -9.89 -2.31 -15.36
CA SER A 198 -8.88 -1.26 -15.55
C SER A 198 -8.54 -0.55 -14.24
N ALA A 199 -9.55 -0.24 -13.42
CA ALA A 199 -9.38 0.37 -12.11
C ALA A 199 -8.59 -0.56 -11.16
N PHE A 200 -8.89 -1.86 -11.17
CA PHE A 200 -8.16 -2.85 -10.39
C PHE A 200 -6.68 -2.94 -10.79
N VAL A 201 -6.38 -3.05 -12.09
CA VAL A 201 -5.00 -3.11 -12.59
C VAL A 201 -4.25 -1.82 -12.24
N ALA A 202 -4.88 -0.66 -12.39
CA ALA A 202 -4.30 0.62 -11.99
C ALA A 202 -3.98 0.64 -10.48
N MET A 203 -4.88 0.16 -9.64
CA MET A 203 -4.67 0.07 -8.19
C MET A 203 -3.50 -0.86 -7.82
N GLU A 204 -3.33 -1.99 -8.52
CA GLU A 204 -2.19 -2.89 -8.33
C GLU A 204 -0.86 -2.21 -8.68
N VAL A 205 -0.80 -1.53 -9.83
CA VAL A 205 0.39 -0.81 -10.26
C VAL A 205 0.73 0.29 -9.25
N LEU A 206 -0.26 1.11 -8.87
CA LEU A 206 -0.07 2.19 -7.90
C LEU A 206 0.36 1.66 -6.53
N ARG A 207 -0.18 0.52 -6.08
CA ARG A 207 0.25 -0.13 -4.85
C ARG A 207 1.71 -0.59 -4.93
N SER A 208 2.14 -1.13 -6.08
CA SER A 208 3.54 -1.48 -6.30
C SER A 208 4.45 -0.26 -6.25
N VAL A 209 4.07 0.84 -6.91
CA VAL A 209 4.85 2.09 -6.89
C VAL A 209 4.93 2.65 -5.48
N ALA A 210 3.84 2.63 -4.71
CA ALA A 210 3.84 3.03 -3.30
C ALA A 210 4.76 2.15 -2.43
N GLY A 211 4.77 0.83 -2.67
CA GLY A 211 5.68 -0.10 -2.00
C GLY A 211 7.15 0.16 -2.33
N HIS A 212 7.47 0.47 -3.59
CA HIS A 212 8.81 0.87 -3.99
C HIS A 212 9.23 2.19 -3.32
N GLY A 213 8.32 3.17 -3.25
CA GLY A 213 8.56 4.43 -2.56
C GLY A 213 8.81 4.25 -1.06
N LEU A 214 8.09 3.34 -0.41
CA LEU A 214 8.31 3.00 1.00
C LEU A 214 9.69 2.34 1.23
N ALA A 215 10.14 1.49 0.30
CA ALA A 215 11.49 0.90 0.34
C ALA A 215 12.58 1.96 0.16
N GLY A 216 12.39 2.89 -0.78
CA GLY A 216 13.28 4.03 -0.96
C GLY A 216 13.33 4.93 0.28
N LEU A 217 12.18 5.18 0.90
CA LEU A 217 12.09 5.96 2.14
C LEU A 217 12.85 5.28 3.29
N LEU A 218 12.64 3.97 3.49
CA LEU A 218 13.39 3.18 4.47
C LEU A 218 14.90 3.27 4.24
N ARG A 219 15.36 3.15 2.99
CA ARG A 219 16.79 3.27 2.65
C ARG A 219 17.36 4.64 3.01
N ASN A 220 16.68 5.73 2.65
CA ASN A 220 17.18 7.08 2.92
C ASN A 220 17.19 7.38 4.44
N VAL A 221 16.20 6.89 5.18
CA VAL A 221 16.16 7.05 6.64
C VAL A 221 17.24 6.18 7.31
N ARG A 222 17.48 4.98 6.80
CA ARG A 222 18.58 4.10 7.23
C ARG A 222 19.93 4.77 7.05
N GLU A 223 20.15 5.44 5.93
CA GLU A 223 21.38 6.19 5.67
C GLU A 223 21.54 7.38 6.64
N LEU A 224 20.43 8.03 7.01
CA LEU A 224 20.44 9.19 7.90
C LEU A 224 20.70 8.85 9.36
N VAL A 225 20.04 7.80 9.89
CA VAL A 225 20.05 7.49 11.33
C VAL A 225 20.89 6.25 11.65
N GLY A 226 21.32 5.50 10.64
CA GLY A 226 22.04 4.24 10.80
C GLY A 226 21.13 3.10 11.25
N GLU A 227 21.74 1.92 11.40
CA GLU A 227 21.09 0.73 11.95
C GLU A 227 21.85 0.18 13.14
N ILE A 228 21.10 -0.42 14.05
CA ILE A 228 21.68 -1.20 15.12
C ILE A 228 22.14 -2.54 14.56
N SER A 229 23.44 -2.83 14.59
CA SER A 229 23.97 -4.16 14.30
C SER A 229 24.27 -4.90 15.60
N PHE A 230 23.80 -6.14 15.71
CA PHE A 230 24.10 -7.05 16.82
C PHE A 230 25.02 -8.20 16.40
N ASP A 231 25.72 -8.08 15.26
CA ASP A 231 26.65 -9.12 14.81
C ASP A 231 27.84 -9.21 15.77
N PHE A 232 27.81 -10.22 16.63
CA PHE A 232 28.92 -10.56 17.52
C PHE A 232 29.96 -11.34 16.70
N GLN A 233 30.93 -10.64 16.12
CA GLN A 233 32.12 -11.30 15.59
C GLN A 233 32.96 -11.78 16.78
N MET A 234 32.80 -13.04 17.16
CA MET A 234 33.78 -13.72 17.99
C MET A 234 35.07 -13.81 17.17
N ARG A 235 36.06 -12.97 17.45
CA ARG A 235 37.40 -13.11 16.88
C ARG A 235 37.90 -14.52 17.20
N PRO A 236 38.12 -15.39 16.22
CA PRO A 236 38.65 -16.72 16.50
C PRO A 236 40.12 -16.58 16.90
N ALA A 237 40.41 -16.87 18.16
CA ALA A 237 41.63 -17.51 18.68
C ALA A 237 43.02 -17.05 18.18
N THR A 238 43.19 -15.86 17.60
CA THR A 238 44.53 -15.28 17.43
C THR A 238 45.16 -14.99 18.80
N ASP A 239 44.34 -14.60 19.78
CA ASP A 239 44.73 -14.45 21.19
C ASP A 239 45.14 -15.78 21.83
N GLU A 240 44.64 -16.93 21.37
CA GLU A 240 44.99 -18.22 21.98
C GLU A 240 46.31 -18.77 21.41
N ALA A 241 46.58 -18.51 20.12
CA ALA A 241 47.89 -18.76 19.53
C ALA A 241 48.96 -17.80 20.07
N GLU A 242 48.62 -16.55 20.33
CA GLU A 242 49.53 -15.55 20.92
C GLU A 242 49.75 -15.83 22.42
N ARG A 243 48.71 -16.23 23.17
CA ARG A 243 48.85 -16.69 24.57
C ARG A 243 49.65 -17.98 24.69
N ARG A 244 49.53 -18.93 23.76
CA ARG A 244 50.39 -20.13 23.74
C ARG A 244 51.85 -19.79 23.45
N ARG A 245 52.12 -18.90 22.50
CA ARG A 245 53.49 -18.42 22.22
C ARG A 245 54.12 -17.71 23.43
N LEU A 246 53.34 -16.88 24.12
CA LEU A 246 53.81 -16.17 25.33
C LEU A 246 54.02 -17.11 26.54
N MET A 247 53.34 -18.26 26.59
CA MET A 247 53.57 -19.29 27.61
C MET A 247 54.82 -20.13 27.30
N GLU A 248 55.02 -20.53 26.04
CA GLU A 248 56.21 -21.28 25.61
C GLU A 248 57.51 -20.48 25.77
N GLU A 249 57.48 -19.15 25.54
CA GLU A 249 58.67 -18.28 25.70
C GLU A 249 59.03 -18.00 27.18
N SER A 250 58.15 -18.35 28.12
CA SER A 250 58.37 -18.18 29.56
C SER A 250 58.93 -19.42 30.27
N GLU A 251 59.02 -20.56 29.59
CA GLU A 251 59.54 -21.82 30.15
C GLU A 251 61.03 -22.08 29.83
N ASP A 252 61.65 -21.25 28.98
CA ASP A 252 63.04 -21.41 28.49
C ASP A 252 64.05 -20.39 29.07
N GLY A 253 63.71 -19.69 30.17
CA GLY A 253 64.58 -18.74 30.89
C GLY A 253 64.77 -19.09 32.36
#